data_AF-A0A563EQZ3-F1
#
_entry.id   AF-A0A563EQZ3-F1
#
_cell.length_a   1.000
_cell.length_b   1.000
_cell.length_c   1.000
_cell.angle_alpha   90.00
_cell.angle_beta   90.00
_cell.angle_gamma   90.00
#
_symmetry.space_group_name_H-M   'P 1'
#
loop_
_entity.id
_entity.type
_entity.pdbx_description
1 polymer ?
#
loop_
_entity_poly.entity_id
_entity_poly.type
_entity_poly.pdbx_seq_one_letter_code
_entity_poly.pdbx_strand_id
1 'polypeptide(L)'
;MSYPSSFQDPAFSEPTRAELGRLHAFLDEEPAVVVAFDTEGARSRMRCLIAAERVEVVPGIVYRYWREDLRPGERLAPWVTPE
;
A
#
# COMPACT_ATOMS: atom_id res chain seq x y z
N MET A 1 17.75 -5.18 -13.70
CA MET A 1 16.35 -4.93 -13.32
C MET A 1 16.14 -3.42 -13.35
N SER A 2 15.15 -2.93 -14.12
CA SER A 2 14.82 -1.50 -14.15
C SER A 2 13.94 -1.17 -12.96
N TYR A 3 14.41 -0.30 -12.06
CA TYR A 3 13.56 0.30 -11.03
C TYR A 3 12.98 1.60 -11.60
N PRO A 4 11.69 1.90 -11.34
CA PRO A 4 11.11 3.15 -11.80
C PRO A 4 11.85 4.32 -11.17
N SER A 5 12.12 5.36 -11.97
CA SER A 5 12.84 6.58 -11.55
C SER A 5 12.05 7.41 -10.54
N SER A 6 10.74 7.17 -10.42
CA SER A 6 9.87 7.72 -9.40
C SER A 6 8.85 6.68 -8.95
N PHE A 7 8.51 6.72 -7.67
CA PHE A 7 7.39 5.98 -7.09
C PHE A 7 6.37 7.02 -6.66
N GLN A 8 5.12 6.87 -7.11
CA GLN A 8 4.02 7.70 -6.62
C GLN A 8 3.35 6.98 -5.47
N ASP A 9 3.09 7.72 -4.39
CA ASP A 9 2.35 7.17 -3.26
C ASP A 9 0.92 6.81 -3.71
N PRO A 10 0.40 5.64 -3.32
CA PRO A 10 -0.97 5.26 -3.63
C PRO A 10 -1.96 6.25 -3.01
N ALA A 11 -2.91 6.71 -3.82
CA ALA A 11 -3.97 7.59 -3.35
C ALA A 11 -5.12 6.75 -2.80
N PHE A 12 -5.27 6.73 -1.46
CA PHE A 12 -6.32 5.98 -0.78
C PHE A 12 -7.66 6.75 -0.77
N SER A 13 -8.76 6.00 -0.84
CA SER A 13 -10.13 6.51 -0.81
C SER A 13 -11.10 5.44 -0.33
N GLU A 14 -12.33 5.84 -0.01
CA GLU A 14 -13.40 4.89 0.28
C GLU A 14 -13.77 4.06 -0.96
N PRO A 15 -14.08 2.75 -0.78
CA PRO A 15 -14.60 1.93 -1.86
C PRO A 15 -16.04 2.31 -2.19
N THR A 16 -16.38 2.23 -3.46
CA THR A 16 -17.76 2.40 -3.93
C THR A 16 -18.62 1.20 -3.56
N ARG A 17 -19.94 1.39 -3.50
CA ARG A 17 -20.90 0.30 -3.25
C ARG A 17 -20.80 -0.83 -4.27
N ALA A 18 -20.50 -0.51 -5.54
CA ALA A 18 -20.31 -1.51 -6.59
C ALA A 18 -19.00 -2.31 -6.40
N GLU A 19 -17.93 -1.66 -5.92
CA GLU A 19 -16.68 -2.32 -5.57
C GLU A 19 -16.86 -3.27 -4.38
N LEU A 20 -17.54 -2.82 -3.31
CA LEU A 20 -17.89 -3.66 -2.17
C LEU A 20 -18.74 -4.85 -2.60
N GLY A 21 -19.78 -4.63 -3.40
CA GLY A 21 -20.64 -5.71 -3.89
C GLY A 21 -19.89 -6.78 -4.69
N ARG A 22 -18.89 -6.39 -5.50
CA ARG A 22 -18.00 -7.36 -6.15
C ARG A 22 -17.14 -8.09 -5.15
N LEU A 23 -16.55 -7.38 -4.20
CA LEU A 23 -15.67 -7.96 -3.18
C LEU A 23 -16.40 -9.03 -2.34
N HIS A 24 -17.61 -8.74 -1.86
CA HIS A 24 -18.41 -9.71 -1.09
C HIS A 24 -18.79 -10.95 -1.89
N ALA A 25 -18.85 -10.88 -3.21
CA ALA A 25 -19.09 -12.06 -4.04
C ALA A 25 -17.87 -12.99 -4.14
N PHE A 26 -16.68 -12.53 -3.75
CA PHE A 26 -15.43 -13.30 -3.79
C PHE A 26 -14.91 -13.70 -2.39
N LEU A 27 -15.46 -13.14 -1.32
CA LEU A 27 -15.03 -13.42 0.06
C LEU A 27 -16.08 -14.27 0.78
N ASP A 28 -15.61 -15.26 1.52
CA ASP A 28 -16.47 -16.10 2.38
C ASP A 28 -16.88 -15.37 3.67
N GLU A 29 -16.18 -14.28 4.03
CA GLU A 29 -16.44 -13.46 5.21
C GLU A 29 -16.42 -11.97 4.89
N GLU A 30 -17.11 -11.18 5.73
CA GLU A 30 -17.14 -9.73 5.60
C GLU A 30 -15.85 -9.11 6.17
N PRO A 31 -15.02 -8.45 5.34
CA PRO A 31 -13.77 -7.85 5.80
C PRO A 31 -14.04 -6.64 6.70
N ALA A 32 -13.30 -6.54 7.80
CA ALA A 32 -13.46 -5.44 8.76
C ALA A 32 -13.12 -4.07 8.16
N VAL A 33 -12.13 -4.02 7.26
CA VAL A 33 -11.73 -2.80 6.56
C VAL A 33 -11.54 -3.09 5.08
N VAL A 34 -12.14 -2.25 4.25
CA VAL A 34 -11.89 -2.22 2.80
C VAL A 34 -11.43 -0.83 2.41
N VAL A 35 -10.27 -0.74 1.75
CA VAL A 35 -9.73 0.52 1.25
C VAL A 35 -9.52 0.43 -0.25
N ALA A 36 -10.00 1.43 -0.99
CA ALA A 36 -9.70 1.57 -2.39
C ALA A 36 -8.47 2.46 -2.57
N PHE A 37 -7.62 2.11 -3.53
CA PHE A 37 -6.45 2.92 -3.85
C PHE A 37 -6.17 2.93 -5.34
N ASP A 38 -5.65 4.06 -5.81
CA ASP A 38 -5.14 4.16 -7.16
C ASP A 38 -3.63 3.96 -7.17
N THR A 39 -3.15 3.14 -8.10
CA THR A 39 -1.72 2.99 -8.39
C THR A 39 -1.46 3.31 -9.85
N GLU A 40 -0.40 4.06 -10.13
CA GLU A 40 0.10 4.20 -11.51
C GLU A 40 0.91 2.94 -11.84
N GLY A 41 0.40 2.12 -12.76
CA GLY A 41 1.13 0.99 -13.33
C GLY A 41 1.99 1.42 -14.52
N ALA A 42 2.77 0.48 -15.08
CA ALA A 42 3.64 0.76 -16.24
C ALA A 42 2.89 1.26 -17.50
N ARG A 43 1.57 1.08 -17.58
CA ARG A 43 0.76 1.43 -18.76
C ARG A 43 -0.43 2.36 -18.46
N SER A 44 -0.94 2.37 -17.24
CA SER A 44 -2.08 3.20 -16.85
C SER A 44 -2.29 3.19 -15.34
N ARG A 45 -3.05 4.18 -14.86
CA ARG A 45 -3.67 4.18 -13.53
C ARG A 45 -4.60 2.97 -13.37
N MET A 46 -4.45 2.24 -12.27
CA MET A 46 -5.28 1.10 -11.90
C MET A 46 -5.96 1.38 -10.56
N ARG A 47 -7.26 1.08 -10.50
CA ARG A 47 -8.07 1.12 -9.28
C ARG A 47 -7.98 -0.26 -8.61
N CYS A 48 -7.56 -0.29 -7.35
CA CYS A 48 -7.33 -1.52 -6.59
C CYS A 48 -8.06 -1.47 -5.24
N LEU A 49 -8.31 -2.64 -4.65
CA LEU A 49 -8.94 -2.79 -3.33
C LEU A 49 -8.04 -3.59 -2.40
N ILE A 50 -7.98 -3.19 -1.13
CA ILE A 50 -7.38 -3.95 -0.03
C ILE A 50 -8.50 -4.35 0.93
N ALA A 51 -8.64 -5.64 1.20
CA ALA A 51 -9.47 -6.17 2.28
C ALA A 51 -8.55 -6.62 3.41
N ALA A 52 -8.75 -6.09 4.62
CA ALA A 52 -7.88 -6.36 5.76
C ALA A 52 -8.65 -6.26 7.08
N GLU A 53 -8.06 -6.81 8.15
CA GLU A 53 -8.57 -6.60 9.52
C GLU A 53 -8.32 -5.16 10.00
N ARG A 54 -7.19 -4.57 9.61
CA ARG A 54 -6.78 -3.21 9.99
C ARG A 54 -5.86 -2.61 8.93
N VAL A 55 -6.00 -1.30 8.71
CA VAL A 55 -5.09 -0.51 7.87
C VAL A 55 -4.52 0.63 8.71
N GLU A 56 -3.20 0.82 8.62
CA GLU A 56 -2.48 1.90 9.25
C GLU A 56 -1.60 2.62 8.22
N VAL A 57 -1.86 3.91 7.99
CA VAL A 57 -1.05 4.75 7.10
C VAL A 57 -0.12 5.59 7.96
N VAL A 58 1.15 5.20 7.98
CA VAL A 58 2.20 5.96 8.69
C VAL A 58 2.95 6.79 7.65
N PRO A 59 2.93 8.14 7.70
CA PRO A 59 3.78 8.97 6.85
C PRO A 59 5.22 8.97 7.37
N GLY A 60 6.21 8.95 6.47
CA GLY A 60 7.63 9.01 6.84
C GLY A 60 8.57 8.54 5.74
N ILE A 61 9.88 8.60 6.01
CA ILE A 61 10.91 8.15 5.06
C ILE A 61 11.17 6.66 5.29
N VAL A 62 11.13 5.86 4.22
CA VAL A 62 11.47 4.44 4.25
C VAL A 62 12.76 4.22 3.45
N TYR A 63 13.85 3.87 4.14
CA TYR A 63 15.11 3.52 3.50
C TYR A 63 15.10 2.06 3.04
N ARG A 64 15.56 1.82 1.80
CA ARG A 64 15.68 0.48 1.20
C ARG A 64 17.12 -0.07 1.26
N TYR A 65 17.98 0.58 2.05
CA TYR A 65 19.36 0.21 2.31
C TYR A 65 19.62 0.32 3.82
N TRP A 66 20.62 -0.41 4.34
CA TRP A 66 20.94 -0.40 5.76
C TRP A 66 21.43 0.98 6.24
N ARG A 67 20.98 1.40 7.42
CA ARG A 67 21.42 2.61 8.12
C ARG A 67 21.22 2.43 9.62
N GLU A 68 22.20 2.85 10.41
CA GLU A 68 22.17 2.73 11.88
C GLU A 68 21.39 3.88 12.53
N ASP A 69 21.60 5.12 12.08
CA ASP A 69 21.02 6.31 12.72
C ASP A 69 19.72 6.76 12.04
N LEU A 70 18.59 6.17 12.45
CA LEU A 70 17.25 6.58 12.02
C LEU A 70 16.72 7.71 12.91
N ARG A 71 16.19 8.76 12.28
CA ARG A 71 15.47 9.84 12.98
C ARG A 71 14.01 9.48 13.23
N PRO A 72 13.29 10.18 14.12
CA PRO A 72 11.84 10.01 14.26
C PRO A 72 11.13 10.18 12.90
N GLY A 73 10.30 9.19 12.53
CA GLY A 73 9.63 9.15 11.22
C GLY A 73 10.45 8.51 10.09
N GLU A 74 11.69 8.11 10.35
CA GLU A 74 12.51 7.31 9.44
C GLU A 74 12.45 5.82 9.85
N ARG A 75 12.46 4.93 8.86
CA ARG A 75 12.45 3.48 9.07
C ARG A 75 13.14 2.74 7.94
N LEU A 76 13.59 1.53 8.22
CA LEU A 76 14.04 0.60 7.20
C LEU A 76 12.84 -0.17 6.63
N ALA A 77 12.89 -0.49 5.34
CA ALA A 77 11.97 -1.47 4.79
C ALA A 77 12.17 -2.84 5.47
N PRO A 78 11.10 -3.63 5.68
CA PRO A 78 11.15 -4.83 6.53
C PRO A 78 12.06 -5.96 6.01
N TRP A 79 12.50 -5.90 4.75
CA TRP A 79 13.43 -6.85 4.14
C TRP A 79 14.90 -6.39 4.18
N VAL A 80 15.18 -5.18 4.67
CA VAL A 80 16.55 -4.68 4.81
C VAL A 80 17.17 -5.32 6.06
N THR A 81 18.31 -5.96 5.87
CA THR A 81 19.10 -6.58 6.94
C THR A 81 20.45 -5.84 7.07
N PRO A 82 21.11 -5.91 8.25
CA PRO A 82 22.48 -5.46 8.37
C PRO A 82 23.37 -6.23 7.38
N GLU A 83 24.32 -5.53 6.75
CA GLU A 83 25.42 -6.21 6.04
C GLU A 83 26.34 -6.96 7.00
#